data_AF-A0A2N7QA90-F1
#
_entry.id   AF-A0A2N7QA90-F1
#
_cell.length_a   1.000
_cell.length_b   1.000
_cell.length_c   1.000
_cell.angle_alpha   90.00
_cell.angle_beta   90.00
_cell.angle_gamma   90.00
#
_symmetry.space_group_name_H-M   'P 1'
#
loop_
_entity.id
_entity.type
_entity.pdbx_description
1 polymer ?
#
loop_
_entity_poly.entity_id
_entity_poly.type
_entity_poly.pdbx_seq_one_letter_code
_entity_poly.pdbx_strand_id
1 'polypeptide(L)'
;MNRFSTDKMKEDQKLTPQKLKKMAFLCLSILSIFLIISTPSCQGKKEIAPAAKEVAARLPEQIPCRVQQGSEPDLMVMTLGEVDTPLADGTFYPYEDKVVLKNGQVILNYYKSRLGIKYYQPIDKSIFPLPPSGWCSWYYYYQAINQEEIEKNALWLGQNLKEYGAIYCQIDDGWQGSDAGGNRDWSKVNNRFSKGLDYLAKYIKAQGLQPGLWLAPHGQSNEQIVKKSKAFLLTPDGKSASSTWEGKFLLDPSKPEARTYLQELFTRLAQDWGYEYFKIDGQPIVIEEYKKKKNLMSQPGDPETLYRQTIELIRKTIGPNRYLLGCWGIPLEGMGLMNGSRTGGDIVPAWEGFMVAVEATRKYYFLHNIAWYCDPDVMLVRYPLTLNMARAWATLQGLTGQALMVSDRMYDLPEDRVEILRRVYPAVDIRPLDLFPSNHYKKIWDLKINHLGRQY
;
A
#
# COMPACT_ATOMS: atom_id res chain seq x y z
N MET A 1 36.99 -11.45 18.96
CA MET A 1 37.76 -12.71 19.06
C MET A 1 36.88 -13.85 18.60
N ASN A 2 37.18 -14.36 17.41
CA ASN A 2 36.94 -15.71 16.84
C ASN A 2 36.84 -15.55 15.32
N ARG A 3 38.01 -15.71 14.70
CA ARG A 3 38.21 -15.74 13.25
C ARG A 3 37.81 -17.12 12.75
N PHE A 4 36.88 -17.18 11.79
CA PHE A 4 36.73 -18.37 10.95
C PHE A 4 37.39 -18.11 9.60
N SER A 5 38.38 -18.96 9.33
CA SER A 5 39.25 -18.98 8.17
C SER A 5 38.48 -19.34 6.91
N THR A 6 38.59 -18.50 5.89
CA THR A 6 38.19 -18.76 4.51
C THR A 6 39.32 -19.44 3.77
N ASP A 7 39.25 -20.77 3.63
CA ASP A 7 40.08 -21.50 2.65
C ASP A 7 39.51 -22.88 2.40
N LYS A 8 38.85 -23.04 1.24
CA LYS A 8 38.73 -24.25 0.38
C LYS A 8 37.49 -24.13 -0.49
N MET A 9 37.68 -23.64 -1.72
CA MET A 9 36.91 -24.04 -2.91
C MET A 9 37.52 -23.34 -4.12
N LYS A 10 38.62 -23.89 -4.63
CA LYS A 10 39.10 -23.70 -6.00
C LYS A 10 39.49 -25.07 -6.52
N GLU A 11 38.61 -25.70 -7.27
CA GLU A 11 38.98 -26.78 -8.15
C GLU A 11 38.22 -26.63 -9.47
N ASP A 12 39.02 -26.49 -10.52
CA ASP A 12 38.66 -26.15 -11.87
C ASP A 12 37.90 -27.28 -12.57
N GLN A 13 36.72 -26.99 -13.14
CA GLN A 13 36.16 -27.77 -14.25
C GLN A 13 36.56 -27.13 -15.58
N LYS A 14 37.70 -27.55 -16.13
CA LYS A 14 38.07 -27.27 -17.52
C LYS A 14 37.37 -28.28 -18.44
N LEU A 15 36.46 -27.80 -19.29
CA LEU A 15 35.91 -28.58 -20.41
C LEU A 15 36.99 -28.79 -21.49
N THR A 16 37.19 -30.04 -21.89
CA THR A 16 38.18 -30.41 -22.92
C THR A 16 37.59 -30.36 -24.34
N PRO A 17 38.41 -30.06 -25.37
CA PRO A 17 37.98 -29.86 -26.77
C PRO A 17 37.32 -31.07 -27.45
N GLN A 18 37.30 -32.24 -26.80
CA GLN A 18 36.72 -33.48 -27.32
C GLN A 18 35.21 -33.61 -27.06
N LYS A 19 34.62 -32.79 -26.18
CA LYS A 19 33.15 -32.76 -25.95
C LYS A 19 32.39 -31.82 -26.88
N LEU A 20 33.07 -30.82 -27.47
CA LEU A 20 32.45 -29.90 -28.45
C LEU A 20 32.25 -30.49 -29.86
N LYS A 21 32.92 -31.61 -30.20
CA LYS A 21 32.75 -32.27 -31.51
C LYS A 21 31.62 -33.30 -31.58
N LYS A 22 30.96 -33.64 -30.45
CA LYS A 22 29.82 -34.58 -30.41
C LYS A 22 28.43 -33.92 -30.34
N MET A 23 28.34 -32.61 -30.12
CA MET A 23 27.05 -31.88 -30.17
C MET A 23 26.76 -31.24 -31.54
N ALA A 24 27.73 -31.17 -32.45
CA ALA A 24 27.57 -30.56 -33.77
C ALA A 24 27.04 -31.52 -34.87
N PHE A 25 26.78 -32.79 -34.55
CA PHE A 25 26.35 -33.81 -35.53
C PHE A 25 24.92 -34.32 -35.33
N LEU A 26 24.13 -33.72 -34.42
CA LEU A 26 22.75 -34.12 -34.12
C LEU A 26 21.69 -33.06 -34.51
N CYS A 27 22.08 -32.00 -35.22
CA CYS A 27 21.17 -30.91 -35.65
C CYS A 27 21.05 -30.76 -37.18
N LEU A 28 21.41 -31.78 -37.96
CA LEU A 28 21.33 -31.74 -39.43
C LEU A 28 20.74 -33.03 -40.01
N SER A 29 19.53 -33.37 -39.57
CA SER A 29 18.64 -34.30 -40.28
C SER A 29 17.29 -34.30 -39.57
N ILE A 30 16.34 -33.58 -40.13
CA ILE A 30 14.87 -33.83 -40.21
C ILE A 30 14.27 -32.49 -40.66
N LEU A 31 14.44 -32.22 -41.95
CA LEU A 31 13.60 -31.31 -42.72
C LEU A 31 12.85 -32.21 -43.72
N SER A 32 11.57 -31.93 -43.94
CA SER A 32 10.71 -32.47 -45.01
C SER A 32 9.97 -33.80 -44.75
N ILE A 33 8.84 -33.76 -44.04
CA ILE A 33 7.62 -34.50 -44.44
C ILE A 33 6.38 -33.64 -44.09
N PHE A 34 5.77 -33.08 -45.13
CA PHE A 34 4.38 -32.62 -45.13
C PHE A 34 3.46 -33.85 -45.18
N LEU A 35 2.55 -34.02 -44.22
CA LEU A 35 1.33 -34.79 -44.46
C LEU A 35 0.17 -34.18 -43.67
N ILE A 36 -0.88 -33.88 -44.44
CA ILE A 36 -2.14 -33.29 -44.03
C ILE A 36 -2.89 -34.30 -43.16
N ILE A 37 -3.13 -33.95 -41.90
CA ILE A 37 -4.17 -34.59 -41.07
C ILE A 37 -5.04 -33.46 -40.53
N SER A 38 -6.23 -33.36 -41.12
CA SER A 38 -7.32 -32.51 -40.68
C SER A 38 -7.83 -32.96 -39.32
N THR A 39 -7.58 -32.15 -38.28
CA THR A 39 -8.29 -32.23 -37.00
C THR A 39 -9.27 -31.05 -36.89
N PRO A 40 -10.49 -31.28 -36.37
CA PRO A 40 -11.54 -30.27 -36.43
C PRO A 40 -11.21 -29.12 -35.49
N SER A 41 -11.27 -27.89 -36.03
CA SER A 41 -11.13 -26.68 -35.25
C SER A 41 -12.30 -26.56 -34.27
N CYS A 42 -12.06 -26.88 -33.01
CA CYS A 42 -12.83 -26.30 -31.91
C CYS A 42 -12.44 -24.83 -31.77
N GLN A 43 -12.87 -24.00 -32.72
CA GLN A 43 -13.03 -22.57 -32.48
C GLN A 43 -14.25 -22.39 -31.57
N GLY A 44 -14.10 -22.76 -30.30
CA GLY A 44 -14.89 -22.14 -29.26
C GLY A 44 -14.45 -20.70 -29.19
N LYS A 45 -15.22 -19.80 -29.82
CA LYS A 45 -15.19 -18.39 -29.46
C LYS A 45 -15.36 -18.36 -27.94
N LYS A 46 -14.30 -18.05 -27.20
CA LYS A 46 -14.46 -17.55 -25.84
C LYS A 46 -15.26 -16.27 -26.04
N GLU A 47 -16.56 -16.33 -25.77
CA GLU A 47 -17.33 -15.15 -25.46
C GLU A 47 -16.57 -14.44 -24.35
N ILE A 48 -15.91 -13.35 -24.72
CA ILE A 48 -15.45 -12.36 -23.77
C ILE A 48 -16.75 -11.91 -23.12
N ALA A 49 -16.95 -12.31 -21.86
CA ALA A 49 -18.08 -11.87 -21.06
C ALA A 49 -18.22 -10.35 -21.22
N PRO A 50 -19.44 -9.83 -21.43
CA PRO A 50 -19.65 -8.42 -21.69
C PRO A 50 -18.99 -7.59 -20.59
N ALA A 51 -18.41 -6.47 -21.03
CA ALA A 51 -17.63 -5.51 -20.25
C ALA A 51 -18.06 -5.42 -18.78
N ALA A 52 -17.06 -5.42 -17.90
CA ALA A 52 -17.18 -5.20 -16.47
C ALA A 52 -18.35 -4.26 -16.16
N LYS A 53 -19.34 -4.73 -15.39
CA LYS A 53 -20.20 -3.81 -14.65
C LYS A 53 -19.25 -2.84 -13.95
N GLU A 54 -19.40 -1.55 -14.24
CA GLU A 54 -18.55 -0.49 -13.69
C GLU A 54 -18.41 -0.67 -12.18
N VAL A 55 -17.16 -0.65 -11.69
CA VAL A 55 -16.92 -0.61 -10.24
C VAL A 55 -17.64 0.61 -9.71
N ALA A 56 -18.49 0.42 -8.69
CA ALA A 56 -19.29 1.51 -8.15
C ALA A 56 -18.38 2.66 -7.69
N ALA A 57 -18.55 3.83 -8.32
CA ALA A 57 -17.82 5.05 -7.99
C ALA A 57 -18.31 5.70 -6.67
N ARG A 58 -19.14 5.00 -5.90
CA ARG A 58 -19.72 5.46 -4.63
C ARG A 58 -19.87 4.30 -3.66
N LEU A 59 -19.77 4.61 -2.36
CA LEU A 59 -20.08 3.65 -1.30
C LEU A 59 -21.59 3.35 -1.30
N PRO A 60 -22.03 2.09 -1.09
CA PRO A 60 -23.45 1.77 -0.99
C PRO A 60 -24.16 2.59 0.09
N GLU A 61 -25.40 2.99 -0.18
CA GLU A 61 -26.25 3.69 0.80
C GLU A 61 -26.61 2.80 1.99
N GLN A 62 -26.59 1.48 1.78
CA GLN A 62 -26.94 0.46 2.76
C GLN A 62 -25.93 -0.68 2.66
N ILE A 63 -25.40 -1.09 3.80
CA ILE A 63 -24.45 -2.20 3.91
C ILE A 63 -24.98 -3.15 4.97
N PRO A 64 -25.17 -4.46 4.69
CA PRO A 64 -25.51 -5.41 5.74
C PRO A 64 -24.38 -5.43 6.78
N CYS A 65 -24.71 -5.50 8.06
CA CYS A 65 -23.70 -5.39 9.12
C CYS A 65 -23.94 -6.34 10.29
N ARG A 66 -22.84 -6.75 10.91
CA ARG A 66 -22.80 -7.28 12.28
C ARG A 66 -22.17 -6.23 13.17
N VAL A 67 -22.78 -5.99 14.33
CA VAL A 67 -22.31 -4.97 15.28
C VAL A 67 -21.64 -5.55 16.52
N GLN A 68 -21.68 -6.88 16.65
CA GLN A 68 -21.05 -7.61 17.74
C GLN A 68 -20.62 -9.01 17.29
N GLN A 69 -19.75 -9.63 18.09
CA GLN A 69 -19.36 -11.01 17.87
C GLN A 69 -20.57 -11.93 18.03
N GLY A 70 -20.74 -12.83 17.07
CA GLY A 70 -21.81 -13.85 17.09
C GLY A 70 -21.42 -15.06 17.93
N SER A 71 -22.23 -16.13 17.84
CA SER A 71 -21.96 -17.40 18.52
C SER A 71 -20.67 -18.07 18.06
N GLU A 72 -20.25 -17.82 16.81
CA GLU A 72 -18.98 -18.32 16.28
C GLU A 72 -17.86 -17.28 16.38
N PRO A 73 -16.96 -17.41 17.36
CA PRO A 73 -15.94 -16.40 17.59
C PRO A 73 -14.85 -16.41 16.50
N ASP A 74 -14.62 -17.53 15.83
CA ASP A 74 -13.59 -17.70 14.80
C ASP A 74 -14.00 -17.14 13.42
N LEU A 75 -15.27 -16.76 13.24
CA LEU A 75 -15.82 -16.31 11.98
C LEU A 75 -15.54 -14.83 11.71
N MET A 76 -15.01 -14.53 10.53
CA MET A 76 -14.86 -13.21 9.92
C MET A 76 -15.61 -13.20 8.60
N VAL A 77 -16.56 -12.28 8.46
CA VAL A 77 -17.45 -12.24 7.29
C VAL A 77 -17.19 -10.99 6.45
N MET A 78 -17.15 -11.18 5.15
CA MET A 78 -16.87 -10.19 4.13
C MET A 78 -17.96 -10.23 3.07
N THR A 79 -18.14 -9.15 2.33
CA THR A 79 -19.15 -9.06 1.27
C THR A 79 -18.56 -8.48 -0.01
N LEU A 80 -18.98 -9.03 -1.15
CA LEU A 80 -18.71 -8.50 -2.49
C LEU A 80 -20.03 -8.34 -3.25
N GLY A 81 -20.38 -7.09 -3.57
CA GLY A 81 -21.65 -6.73 -4.20
C GLY A 81 -22.82 -6.65 -3.22
N GLU A 82 -24.04 -6.69 -3.75
CA GLU A 82 -25.29 -6.49 -2.99
C GLU A 82 -25.70 -7.77 -2.27
N VAL A 83 -25.11 -8.04 -1.11
CA VAL A 83 -25.33 -9.28 -0.36
C VAL A 83 -26.53 -9.15 0.59
N ASP A 84 -27.42 -10.13 0.57
CA ASP A 84 -28.36 -10.41 1.66
C ASP A 84 -27.92 -11.70 2.38
N THR A 85 -27.83 -11.66 3.71
CA THR A 85 -27.30 -12.77 4.50
C THR A 85 -27.98 -12.86 5.87
N PRO A 86 -28.35 -14.09 6.32
CA PRO A 86 -28.90 -14.27 7.66
C PRO A 86 -27.89 -13.91 8.77
N LEU A 87 -26.60 -13.89 8.46
CA LEU A 87 -25.53 -13.54 9.39
C LEU A 87 -25.53 -12.07 9.82
N ALA A 88 -26.19 -11.17 9.07
CA ALA A 88 -26.26 -9.76 9.43
C ALA A 88 -27.14 -9.53 10.67
N ASP A 89 -26.70 -8.67 11.59
CA ASP A 89 -27.50 -8.20 12.73
C ASP A 89 -28.49 -7.10 12.29
N GLY A 90 -28.18 -6.40 11.21
CA GLY A 90 -28.95 -5.28 10.68
C GLY A 90 -28.32 -4.65 9.44
N THR A 91 -28.68 -3.39 9.20
CA THR A 91 -28.20 -2.59 8.07
C THR A 91 -27.49 -1.33 8.58
N PHE A 92 -26.31 -1.06 8.05
CA PHE A 92 -25.54 0.15 8.26
C PHE A 92 -25.78 1.15 7.12
N TYR A 93 -26.01 2.40 7.49
CA TYR A 93 -26.21 3.55 6.60
C TYR A 93 -24.99 4.47 6.77
N PRO A 94 -23.93 4.30 5.95
CA PRO A 94 -22.63 4.94 6.19
C PRO A 94 -22.66 6.47 6.15
N TYR A 95 -23.47 7.06 5.29
CA TYR A 95 -23.61 8.52 5.17
C TYR A 95 -24.31 9.17 6.38
N GLU A 96 -25.12 8.40 7.09
CA GLU A 96 -25.82 8.84 8.30
C GLU A 96 -25.10 8.42 9.58
N ASP A 97 -24.04 7.61 9.47
CA ASP A 97 -23.38 6.93 10.59
C ASP A 97 -24.40 6.21 11.52
N LYS A 98 -25.32 5.46 10.90
CA LYS A 98 -26.49 4.86 11.57
C LYS A 98 -26.58 3.36 11.31
N VAL A 99 -26.87 2.58 12.33
CA VAL A 99 -27.25 1.17 12.21
C VAL A 99 -28.72 0.99 12.58
N VAL A 100 -29.45 0.21 11.79
CA VAL A 100 -30.79 -0.28 12.13
C VAL A 100 -30.72 -1.81 12.26
N LEU A 101 -30.92 -2.33 13.47
CA LEU A 101 -30.91 -3.76 13.75
C LEU A 101 -32.22 -4.42 13.32
N LYS A 102 -32.17 -5.73 13.08
CA LYS A 102 -33.35 -6.54 12.68
C LYS A 102 -34.52 -6.48 13.68
N ASN A 103 -34.24 -6.19 14.95
CA ASN A 103 -35.26 -6.00 15.99
C ASN A 103 -35.86 -4.58 16.01
N GLY A 104 -35.48 -3.70 15.07
CA GLY A 104 -35.94 -2.32 14.96
C GLY A 104 -35.14 -1.31 15.80
N GLN A 105 -34.17 -1.75 16.60
CA GLN A 105 -33.31 -0.82 17.36
C GLN A 105 -32.44 0.02 16.42
N VAL A 106 -32.42 1.32 16.66
CA VAL A 106 -31.58 2.28 15.92
C VAL A 106 -30.39 2.70 16.77
N ILE A 107 -29.19 2.63 16.20
CA ILE A 107 -27.95 3.11 16.80
C ILE A 107 -27.42 4.24 15.93
N LEU A 108 -27.42 5.47 16.47
CA LEU A 108 -26.89 6.65 15.81
C LEU A 108 -25.42 6.86 16.17
N ASN A 109 -24.67 7.53 15.28
CA ASN A 109 -23.24 7.80 15.44
C ASN A 109 -22.44 6.53 15.74
N TYR A 110 -22.67 5.47 14.96
CA TYR A 110 -22.07 4.15 15.23
C TYR A 110 -20.54 4.21 15.23
N TYR A 111 -19.91 4.71 14.17
CA TYR A 111 -18.47 4.89 14.13
C TYR A 111 -18.01 5.99 15.09
N LYS A 112 -18.64 7.17 15.05
CA LYS A 112 -18.18 8.33 15.83
C LYS A 112 -18.24 8.10 17.33
N SER A 113 -19.38 7.65 17.83
CA SER A 113 -19.64 7.53 19.27
C SER A 113 -19.49 6.09 19.76
N ARG A 114 -20.01 5.09 19.03
CA ARG A 114 -19.96 3.70 19.52
C ARG A 114 -18.58 3.07 19.35
N LEU A 115 -17.89 3.34 18.25
CA LEU A 115 -16.51 2.86 18.01
C LEU A 115 -15.43 3.88 18.39
N GLY A 116 -15.80 5.10 18.78
CA GLY A 116 -14.86 6.15 19.21
C GLY A 116 -14.06 6.79 18.07
N ILE A 117 -14.54 6.69 16.83
CA ILE A 117 -13.84 7.18 15.64
C ILE A 117 -14.31 8.61 15.35
N LYS A 118 -13.78 9.55 16.12
CA LYS A 118 -14.17 10.97 16.15
C LYS A 118 -14.36 11.61 14.76
N TYR A 119 -13.47 11.31 13.82
CA TYR A 119 -13.45 11.93 12.48
C TYR A 119 -14.01 11.02 11.39
N TYR A 120 -14.85 10.03 11.74
CA TYR A 120 -15.46 9.16 10.75
C TYR A 120 -16.21 9.96 9.68
N GLN A 121 -15.89 9.62 8.43
CA GLN A 121 -16.60 10.00 7.23
C GLN A 121 -16.59 8.78 6.30
N PRO A 122 -17.66 8.55 5.53
CA PRO A 122 -17.65 7.52 4.50
C PRO A 122 -16.58 7.86 3.45
N ILE A 123 -15.88 6.83 2.99
CA ILE A 123 -14.85 6.98 1.95
C ILE A 123 -15.46 7.54 0.66
N ASP A 124 -14.80 8.55 0.07
CA ASP A 124 -15.09 9.02 -1.27
C ASP A 124 -14.42 8.13 -2.32
N LYS A 125 -15.24 7.43 -3.10
CA LYS A 125 -14.84 6.47 -4.14
C LYS A 125 -14.90 7.06 -5.56
N SER A 126 -15.23 8.35 -5.70
CA SER A 126 -15.41 8.99 -7.01
C SER A 126 -14.13 9.05 -7.84
N ILE A 127 -12.98 9.18 -7.16
CA ILE A 127 -11.65 9.19 -7.78
C ILE A 127 -10.98 7.82 -7.69
N PHE A 128 -11.08 7.17 -6.52
CA PHE A 128 -10.43 5.88 -6.26
C PHE A 128 -11.51 4.83 -5.92
N PRO A 129 -12.14 4.22 -6.94
CA PRO A 129 -13.20 3.24 -6.73
C PRO A 129 -12.68 1.92 -6.12
N LEU A 130 -11.38 1.67 -6.24
CA LEU A 130 -10.69 0.51 -5.66
C LEU A 130 -9.48 0.95 -4.83
N PRO A 131 -9.04 0.12 -3.87
CA PRO A 131 -7.76 0.30 -3.19
C PRO A 131 -6.57 0.27 -4.17
N PRO A 132 -5.42 0.83 -3.78
CA PRO A 132 -4.27 0.89 -4.65
C PRO A 132 -3.74 -0.52 -4.93
N SER A 133 -3.41 -0.77 -6.19
CA SER A 133 -2.83 -2.01 -6.69
C SER A 133 -1.56 -1.71 -7.46
N GLY A 134 -0.43 -2.32 -7.09
CA GLY A 134 0.85 -2.01 -7.71
C GLY A 134 2.06 -2.57 -6.98
N TRP A 135 3.18 -1.85 -7.04
CA TRP A 135 4.47 -2.27 -6.50
C TRP A 135 5.09 -1.20 -5.59
N CYS A 136 5.80 -1.65 -4.56
CA CYS A 136 6.56 -0.85 -3.61
C CYS A 136 8.01 -1.32 -3.57
N SER A 137 8.99 -0.42 -3.52
CA SER A 137 10.42 -0.80 -3.51
C SER A 137 10.98 -1.27 -2.16
N TRP A 138 10.27 -1.11 -1.04
CA TRP A 138 10.88 -1.20 0.29
C TRP A 138 11.40 -2.59 0.67
N TYR A 139 10.57 -3.63 0.61
CA TYR A 139 10.85 -4.90 1.28
C TYR A 139 11.79 -5.83 0.52
N TYR A 140 12.33 -5.40 -0.62
CA TYR A 140 13.45 -6.05 -1.29
C TYR A 140 14.73 -5.23 -1.17
N TYR A 141 14.65 -3.94 -1.50
CA TYR A 141 15.83 -3.09 -1.66
C TYR A 141 16.18 -2.34 -0.38
N TYR A 142 15.20 -2.10 0.49
CA TYR A 142 15.28 -1.14 1.59
C TYR A 142 15.90 0.18 1.08
N GLN A 143 16.82 0.74 1.85
CA GLN A 143 17.56 1.93 1.49
C GLN A 143 18.57 1.69 0.37
N ALA A 144 18.79 0.48 -0.13
CA ALA A 144 19.70 0.20 -1.25
C ALA A 144 19.09 0.49 -2.63
N ILE A 145 17.80 0.87 -2.70
CA ILE A 145 17.11 1.18 -3.97
C ILE A 145 17.83 2.27 -4.77
N ASN A 146 17.82 2.15 -6.10
CA ASN A 146 18.40 3.10 -7.03
C ASN A 146 17.55 3.26 -8.29
N GLN A 147 17.93 4.21 -9.14
CA GLN A 147 17.20 4.54 -10.36
C GLN A 147 17.06 3.38 -11.35
N GLU A 148 18.12 2.61 -11.58
CA GLU A 148 18.11 1.50 -12.54
C GLU A 148 17.12 0.41 -12.10
N GLU A 149 17.10 0.10 -10.81
CA GLU A 149 16.16 -0.88 -10.26
C GLU A 149 14.71 -0.40 -10.39
N ILE A 150 14.42 0.89 -10.20
CA ILE A 150 13.08 1.44 -10.46
C ILE A 150 12.71 1.33 -11.95
N GLU A 151 13.61 1.72 -12.86
CA GLU A 151 13.37 1.65 -14.31
C GLU A 151 13.07 0.21 -14.77
N LYS A 152 13.81 -0.78 -14.27
CA LYS A 152 13.61 -2.20 -14.60
C LYS A 152 12.30 -2.76 -14.04
N ASN A 153 11.98 -2.47 -12.78
CA ASN A 153 10.71 -2.94 -12.19
C ASN A 153 9.51 -2.26 -12.87
N ALA A 154 9.57 -0.97 -13.16
CA ALA A 154 8.50 -0.26 -13.87
C ALA A 154 8.25 -0.82 -15.29
N LEU A 155 9.32 -1.07 -16.05
CA LEU A 155 9.21 -1.71 -17.37
C LEU A 155 8.55 -3.09 -17.27
N TRP A 156 9.04 -3.93 -16.34
CA TRP A 156 8.53 -5.28 -16.16
C TRP A 156 7.05 -5.28 -15.73
N LEU A 157 6.67 -4.41 -14.78
CA LEU A 157 5.28 -4.26 -14.33
C LEU A 157 4.36 -3.84 -15.48
N GLY A 158 4.79 -2.85 -16.26
CA GLY A 158 4.05 -2.36 -17.43
C GLY A 158 3.78 -3.44 -18.47
N GLN A 159 4.72 -4.37 -18.64
CA GLN A 159 4.63 -5.48 -19.61
C GLN A 159 3.88 -6.71 -19.07
N ASN A 160 3.90 -6.97 -17.77
CA ASN A 160 3.48 -8.27 -17.22
C ASN A 160 2.28 -8.23 -16.28
N LEU A 161 2.05 -7.11 -15.57
CA LEU A 161 1.00 -7.02 -14.54
C LEU A 161 0.04 -5.83 -14.71
N LYS A 162 0.36 -4.85 -15.56
CA LYS A 162 -0.52 -3.70 -15.81
C LYS A 162 -1.90 -4.10 -16.31
N GLU A 163 -1.99 -5.04 -17.26
CA GLU A 163 -3.29 -5.53 -17.78
C GLU A 163 -4.12 -6.28 -16.74
N TYR A 164 -3.48 -6.75 -15.67
CA TYR A 164 -4.14 -7.33 -14.51
C TYR A 164 -4.49 -6.27 -13.45
N GLY A 165 -4.16 -4.99 -13.67
CA GLY A 165 -4.53 -3.89 -12.77
C GLY A 165 -3.48 -3.50 -11.72
N ALA A 166 -2.23 -3.97 -11.84
CA ALA A 166 -1.11 -3.44 -11.06
C ALA A 166 -0.63 -2.12 -11.68
N ILE A 167 -1.18 -0.99 -11.22
CA ILE A 167 -1.00 0.33 -11.84
C ILE A 167 0.01 1.21 -11.12
N TYR A 168 0.23 1.06 -9.81
CA TYR A 168 1.16 1.91 -9.07
C TYR A 168 2.60 1.36 -9.12
N CYS A 169 3.58 2.24 -9.28
CA CYS A 169 5.00 1.95 -9.06
C CYS A 169 5.54 2.96 -8.06
N GLN A 170 5.69 2.54 -6.80
CA GLN A 170 6.04 3.40 -5.70
C GLN A 170 7.50 3.24 -5.26
N ILE A 171 8.20 4.37 -5.22
CA ILE A 171 9.57 4.52 -4.72
C ILE A 171 9.52 4.80 -3.22
N ASP A 172 10.09 3.90 -2.41
CA ASP A 172 10.09 3.98 -0.94
C ASP A 172 11.36 4.67 -0.38
N ASP A 173 11.60 4.60 0.94
CA ASP A 173 12.76 5.23 1.60
C ASP A 173 14.08 4.82 0.93
N GLY A 174 14.90 5.83 0.62
CA GLY A 174 16.21 5.65 -0.02
C GLY A 174 16.51 6.64 -1.14
N TRP A 175 15.56 7.47 -1.56
CA TRP A 175 15.75 8.46 -2.65
C TRP A 175 16.32 9.79 -2.18
N GLN A 176 16.05 10.16 -0.94
CA GLN A 176 16.29 11.49 -0.40
C GLN A 176 17.72 11.68 0.13
N GLY A 177 18.07 12.93 0.44
CA GLY A 177 19.31 13.29 1.12
C GLY A 177 20.57 13.23 0.23
N SER A 178 21.73 13.14 0.87
CA SER A 178 23.04 13.08 0.19
C SER A 178 23.58 11.64 0.08
N ASP A 179 23.14 10.74 0.96
CA ASP A 179 23.55 9.34 1.02
C ASP A 179 22.33 8.40 1.04
N ALA A 180 22.58 7.09 0.98
CA ALA A 180 21.56 6.06 0.99
C ALA A 180 20.80 5.97 2.32
N GLY A 181 19.57 6.50 2.36
CA GLY A 181 18.64 6.31 3.47
C GLY A 181 19.07 6.93 4.81
N GLY A 182 18.17 6.94 5.79
CA GLY A 182 18.45 7.39 7.17
C GLY A 182 18.53 8.90 7.39
N ASN A 183 18.75 9.70 6.34
CA ASN A 183 18.62 11.15 6.41
C ASN A 183 17.22 11.58 5.95
N ARG A 184 16.54 12.40 6.76
CA ARG A 184 15.20 12.95 6.47
C ARG A 184 15.35 14.32 5.84
N ASP A 185 16.09 14.38 4.72
CA ASP A 185 16.32 15.60 3.95
C ASP A 185 15.61 15.53 2.59
N TRP A 186 14.39 16.07 2.57
CA TRP A 186 13.53 16.08 1.38
C TRP A 186 13.93 17.15 0.35
N SER A 187 14.90 18.02 0.66
CA SER A 187 15.36 19.07 -0.26
C SER A 187 16.35 18.56 -1.30
N LYS A 188 16.87 17.34 -1.11
CA LYS A 188 17.87 16.71 -1.97
C LYS A 188 17.41 15.35 -2.45
N VAL A 189 17.85 15.00 -3.65
CA VAL A 189 17.79 13.67 -4.24
C VAL A 189 19.22 13.14 -4.28
N ASN A 190 19.47 11.95 -3.76
CA ASN A 190 20.84 11.42 -3.70
C ASN A 190 21.34 10.95 -5.07
N ASN A 191 22.66 10.73 -5.18
CA ASN A 191 23.36 10.47 -6.44
C ASN A 191 22.98 9.15 -7.14
N ARG A 192 22.30 8.22 -6.46
CA ARG A 192 21.79 6.97 -7.06
C ARG A 192 20.57 7.20 -7.96
N PHE A 193 20.03 8.42 -7.91
CA PHE A 193 18.94 8.92 -8.73
C PHE A 193 19.45 10.04 -9.65
N SER A 194 20.51 9.74 -10.41
CA SER A 194 21.31 10.69 -11.18
C SER A 194 20.54 11.46 -12.27
N LYS A 195 19.45 10.89 -12.80
CA LYS A 195 18.57 11.57 -13.77
C LYS A 195 17.45 12.38 -13.10
N GLY A 196 17.32 12.31 -11.77
CA GLY A 196 16.29 13.00 -11.01
C GLY A 196 14.98 12.21 -10.86
N LEU A 197 14.19 12.58 -9.85
CA LEU A 197 12.90 11.93 -9.56
C LEU A 197 11.77 12.38 -10.50
N ASP A 198 11.87 13.56 -11.12
CA ASP A 198 10.94 14.02 -12.14
C ASP A 198 11.09 13.21 -13.43
N TYR A 199 12.32 12.88 -13.83
CA TYR A 199 12.59 11.94 -14.91
C TYR A 199 11.99 10.57 -14.61
N LEU A 200 12.20 10.03 -13.40
CA LEU A 200 11.64 8.72 -13.05
C LEU A 200 10.12 8.69 -13.07
N ALA A 201 9.46 9.74 -12.59
CA ALA A 201 8.01 9.83 -12.67
C ALA A 201 7.52 9.81 -14.13
N LYS A 202 8.18 10.54 -15.04
CA LYS A 202 7.89 10.51 -16.49
C LYS A 202 8.15 9.12 -17.08
N TYR A 203 9.23 8.47 -16.69
CA TYR A 203 9.57 7.12 -17.15
C TYR A 203 8.52 6.09 -16.71
N ILE A 204 8.10 6.11 -15.46
CA ILE A 204 7.04 5.25 -14.92
C ILE A 204 5.74 5.45 -15.70
N LYS A 205 5.36 6.71 -15.95
CA LYS A 205 4.18 7.06 -16.76
C LYS A 205 4.28 6.52 -18.19
N ALA A 206 5.47 6.56 -18.80
CA ALA A 206 5.69 6.00 -20.13
C ALA A 206 5.47 4.48 -20.20
N GLN A 207 5.56 3.76 -19.08
CA GLN A 207 5.21 2.33 -19.00
C GLN A 207 3.69 2.09 -18.81
N GLY A 208 2.89 3.16 -18.73
CA GLY A 208 1.45 3.11 -18.44
C GLY A 208 1.14 2.90 -16.95
N LEU A 209 2.06 3.27 -16.05
CA LEU A 209 1.92 3.14 -14.60
C LEU A 209 1.83 4.51 -13.93
N GLN A 210 1.36 4.54 -12.69
CA GLN A 210 1.25 5.73 -11.85
C GLN A 210 2.43 5.81 -10.86
N PRO A 211 3.21 6.90 -10.86
CA PRO A 211 4.36 7.04 -9.97
C PRO A 211 3.94 7.35 -8.54
N GLY A 212 4.45 6.56 -7.59
CA GLY A 212 4.28 6.78 -6.16
C GLY A 212 5.58 7.16 -5.45
N LEU A 213 5.48 7.93 -4.37
CA LEU A 213 6.62 8.36 -3.56
C LEU A 213 6.34 8.26 -2.07
N TRP A 214 7.32 7.77 -1.33
CA TRP A 214 7.34 7.76 0.13
C TRP A 214 8.08 8.96 0.70
N LEU A 215 7.62 9.45 1.85
CA LEU A 215 8.34 10.40 2.70
C LEU A 215 7.76 10.46 4.12
N ALA A 216 8.50 11.02 5.09
CA ALA A 216 7.98 11.40 6.40
C ALA A 216 7.94 12.94 6.50
N PRO A 217 6.89 13.59 5.97
CA PRO A 217 6.94 15.01 5.59
C PRO A 217 6.98 15.98 6.79
N HIS A 218 6.54 15.53 7.97
CA HIS A 218 6.54 16.31 9.20
C HIS A 218 7.92 16.40 9.84
N GLY A 219 8.83 15.50 9.50
CA GLY A 219 10.20 15.50 10.01
C GLY A 219 11.21 16.09 9.02
N GLN A 220 12.33 16.56 9.53
CA GLN A 220 13.45 17.09 8.76
C GLN A 220 14.77 16.85 9.51
N SER A 221 15.85 16.56 8.80
CA SER A 221 17.18 16.35 9.40
C SER A 221 18.24 17.36 8.94
N ASN A 222 17.94 18.19 7.92
CA ASN A 222 18.83 19.24 7.44
C ASN A 222 18.63 20.55 8.21
N GLU A 223 19.61 20.87 9.08
CA GLU A 223 19.58 22.09 9.90
C GLU A 223 19.51 23.40 9.11
N GLN A 224 20.11 23.45 7.91
CA GLN A 224 20.10 24.66 7.10
C GLN A 224 18.70 24.93 6.55
N ILE A 225 17.98 23.88 6.16
CA ILE A 225 16.58 24.00 5.75
C ILE A 225 15.72 24.43 6.94
N VAL A 226 15.93 23.86 8.12
CA VAL A 226 15.20 24.22 9.35
C VAL A 226 15.41 25.69 9.71
N LYS A 227 16.65 26.16 9.72
CA LYS A 227 16.99 27.56 10.02
C LYS A 227 16.39 28.52 8.98
N LYS A 228 16.47 28.17 7.70
CA LYS A 228 15.96 29.01 6.60
C LYS A 228 14.43 29.10 6.62
N SER A 229 13.73 27.98 6.83
CA SER A 229 12.28 27.94 6.77
C SER A 229 11.59 28.50 8.01
N LYS A 230 12.24 28.43 9.19
CA LYS A 230 11.66 28.79 10.51
C LYS A 230 10.39 27.99 10.89
N ALA A 231 10.11 26.93 10.15
CA ALA A 231 8.86 26.16 10.21
C ALA A 231 8.78 25.11 11.34
N PHE A 232 9.86 24.87 12.06
CA PHE A 232 10.00 23.70 12.95
C PHE A 232 9.86 24.07 14.43
N LEU A 233 9.55 23.06 15.25
CA LEU A 233 9.52 23.14 16.71
C LEU A 233 10.94 23.19 17.26
N LEU A 234 11.25 24.25 17.98
CA LEU A 234 12.55 24.47 18.62
C LEU A 234 12.35 24.80 20.09
N THR A 235 13.31 24.44 20.92
CA THR A 235 13.40 24.90 22.30
C THR A 235 13.76 26.40 22.35
N PRO A 236 13.57 27.10 23.48
CA PRO A 236 13.92 28.52 23.60
C PRO A 236 15.38 28.85 23.29
N ASP A 237 16.30 27.91 23.51
CA ASP A 237 17.73 28.02 23.15
C ASP A 237 18.04 27.66 21.69
N GLY A 238 17.01 27.48 20.85
CA GLY A 238 17.13 27.26 19.41
C GLY A 238 17.52 25.83 19.00
N LYS A 239 17.52 24.87 19.94
CA LYS A 239 17.78 23.45 19.65
C LYS A 239 16.50 22.75 19.20
N SER A 240 16.61 21.53 18.68
CA SER A 240 15.44 20.75 18.32
C SER A 240 14.60 20.38 19.54
N ALA A 241 13.29 20.60 19.46
CA ALA A 241 12.34 20.23 20.51
C ALA A 241 11.93 18.74 20.48
N SER A 242 12.20 18.05 19.38
CA SER A 242 11.85 16.65 19.13
C SER A 242 12.99 15.98 18.37
N SER A 243 13.14 14.66 18.47
CA SER A 243 14.10 13.90 17.67
C SER A 243 13.61 12.47 17.58
N THR A 244 12.95 12.16 16.48
CA THR A 244 12.23 10.90 16.26
C THR A 244 12.67 10.25 14.95
N TRP A 245 12.02 9.15 14.59
CA TRP A 245 12.31 8.44 13.34
C TRP A 245 11.97 9.28 12.09
N GLU A 246 11.01 10.19 12.20
CA GLU A 246 10.60 11.10 11.12
C GLU A 246 11.69 12.13 10.81
N GLY A 247 12.58 12.43 11.77
CA GLY A 247 13.71 13.33 11.60
C GLY A 247 14.21 13.97 12.90
N LYS A 248 15.35 14.68 12.80
CA LYS A 248 15.93 15.43 13.93
C LYS A 248 15.06 16.62 14.35
N PHE A 249 14.23 17.16 13.46
CA PHE A 249 13.36 18.31 13.72
C PHE A 249 11.94 17.98 13.28
N LEU A 250 10.97 18.32 14.11
CA LEU A 250 9.55 18.13 13.82
C LEU A 250 8.89 19.47 13.48
N LEU A 251 8.05 19.49 12.45
CA LEU A 251 7.34 20.68 11.99
C LEU A 251 6.47 21.29 13.10
N ASP A 252 6.43 22.61 13.24
CA ASP A 252 5.49 23.30 14.12
C ASP A 252 4.22 23.66 13.33
N PRO A 253 3.12 22.88 13.45
CA PRO A 253 1.91 23.08 12.65
C PRO A 253 1.20 24.40 12.96
N SER A 254 1.56 25.07 14.06
CA SER A 254 0.97 26.34 14.47
C SER A 254 1.56 27.56 13.75
N LYS A 255 2.67 27.39 13.03
CA LYS A 255 3.36 28.47 12.31
C LYS A 255 2.85 28.64 10.88
N PRO A 256 2.71 29.89 10.37
CA PRO A 256 2.43 30.11 8.95
C PRO A 256 3.57 29.61 8.05
N GLU A 257 4.83 29.64 8.52
CA GLU A 257 5.98 29.12 7.78
C GLU A 257 5.92 27.60 7.58
N ALA A 258 5.31 26.86 8.51
CA ALA A 258 5.10 25.43 8.35
C ALA A 258 4.13 25.10 7.22
N ARG A 259 3.11 25.95 7.03
CA ARG A 259 2.19 25.83 5.89
C ARG A 259 2.93 26.07 4.59
N THR A 260 3.75 27.12 4.53
CA THR A 260 4.56 27.43 3.34
C THR A 260 5.50 26.29 3.01
N TYR A 261 6.25 25.78 4.00
CA TYR A 261 7.18 24.68 3.82
C TYR A 261 6.50 23.40 3.30
N LEU A 262 5.38 22.97 3.89
CA LEU A 262 4.65 21.79 3.42
C LEU A 262 4.05 22.01 2.02
N GLN A 263 3.50 23.18 1.76
CA GLN A 263 2.93 23.50 0.45
C GLN A 263 4.00 23.47 -0.64
N GLU A 264 5.17 24.09 -0.42
CA GLU A 264 6.30 24.06 -1.37
C GLU A 264 6.81 22.64 -1.57
N LEU A 265 6.96 21.85 -0.50
CA LEU A 265 7.37 20.46 -0.57
C LEU A 265 6.43 19.66 -1.46
N PHE A 266 5.14 19.64 -1.14
CA PHE A 266 4.18 18.84 -1.89
C PHE A 266 3.89 19.40 -3.29
N THR A 267 4.03 20.71 -3.51
CA THR A 267 3.94 21.30 -4.85
C THR A 267 5.03 20.73 -5.76
N ARG A 268 6.28 20.71 -5.27
CA ARG A 268 7.40 20.13 -6.01
C ARG A 268 7.17 18.65 -6.31
N LEU A 269 6.74 17.87 -5.33
CA LEU A 269 6.56 16.43 -5.53
C LEU A 269 5.40 16.10 -6.49
N ALA A 270 4.25 16.77 -6.34
CA ALA A 270 3.05 16.46 -7.09
C ALA A 270 2.97 17.16 -8.45
N GLN A 271 3.35 18.43 -8.54
CA GLN A 271 3.22 19.24 -9.76
C GLN A 271 4.52 19.24 -10.56
N ASP A 272 5.67 19.57 -9.94
CA ASP A 272 6.92 19.72 -10.69
C ASP A 272 7.49 18.35 -11.09
N TRP A 273 7.47 17.38 -10.17
CA TRP A 273 7.96 16.03 -10.43
C TRP A 273 6.89 15.09 -10.95
N GLY A 274 5.60 15.37 -10.70
CA GLY A 274 4.49 14.64 -11.32
C GLY A 274 4.10 13.33 -10.65
N TYR A 275 4.38 13.15 -9.35
CA TYR A 275 3.94 11.98 -8.56
C TYR A 275 2.42 12.00 -8.30
N GLU A 276 1.82 10.81 -8.22
CA GLU A 276 0.36 10.60 -8.15
C GLU A 276 -0.09 9.78 -6.94
N TYR A 277 0.84 9.14 -6.25
CA TYR A 277 0.60 8.39 -5.01
C TYR A 277 1.61 8.82 -3.95
N PHE A 278 1.14 9.12 -2.74
CA PHE A 278 1.96 9.56 -1.63
C PHE A 278 1.77 8.65 -0.42
N LYS A 279 2.85 8.03 0.04
CA LYS A 279 2.92 7.33 1.32
C LYS A 279 3.61 8.24 2.34
N ILE A 280 2.85 8.76 3.29
CA ILE A 280 3.35 9.66 4.35
C ILE A 280 3.49 8.90 5.67
N ASP A 281 4.72 8.81 6.17
CA ASP A 281 5.08 7.85 7.21
C ASP A 281 5.22 8.45 8.61
N GLY A 282 5.21 7.61 9.64
CA GLY A 282 5.40 8.00 11.04
C GLY A 282 4.21 8.75 11.65
N GLN A 283 3.01 8.62 11.08
CA GLN A 283 1.90 9.53 11.40
C GLN A 283 1.45 9.50 12.88
N PRO A 284 1.33 8.33 13.54
CA PRO A 284 1.06 8.28 14.97
C PRO A 284 2.14 8.94 15.84
N ILE A 285 3.42 8.84 15.46
CA ILE A 285 4.53 9.48 16.20
C ILE A 285 4.40 10.99 16.13
N VAL A 286 4.05 11.54 14.95
CA VAL A 286 3.80 12.99 14.78
C VAL A 286 2.72 13.48 15.73
N ILE A 287 1.58 12.78 15.79
CA ILE A 287 0.46 13.14 16.68
C ILE A 287 0.88 13.08 18.15
N GLU A 288 1.61 12.03 18.55
CA GLU A 288 2.10 11.85 19.92
C GLU A 288 3.09 12.96 20.31
N GLU A 289 4.02 13.31 19.43
CA GLU A 289 4.96 14.40 19.67
C GLU A 289 4.24 15.75 19.74
N TYR A 290 3.24 16.01 18.91
CA TYR A 290 2.42 17.22 19.04
C TYR A 290 1.71 17.31 20.39
N LYS A 291 1.23 16.18 20.93
CA LYS A 291 0.66 16.11 22.29
C LYS A 291 1.71 16.43 23.35
N LYS A 292 2.91 15.83 23.27
CA LYS A 292 4.00 16.04 24.24
C LYS A 292 4.62 17.43 24.19
N LYS A 293 4.70 18.03 23.00
CA LYS A 293 5.44 19.28 22.73
C LYS A 293 4.55 20.49 22.53
N LYS A 294 3.24 20.39 22.82
CA LYS A 294 2.26 21.47 22.68
C LYS A 294 2.72 22.81 23.28
N ASN A 295 3.39 22.79 24.43
CA ASN A 295 3.84 24.02 25.11
C ASN A 295 5.04 24.70 24.44
N LEU A 296 5.66 24.06 23.44
CA LEU A 296 6.77 24.62 22.65
C LEU A 296 6.31 25.14 21.28
N MET A 297 5.03 24.97 20.93
CA MET A 297 4.46 25.50 19.69
C MET A 297 4.36 27.02 19.74
N SER A 298 4.54 27.67 18.59
CA SER A 298 4.38 29.13 18.48
C SER A 298 2.99 29.61 18.86
N GLN A 299 1.95 28.84 18.52
CA GLN A 299 0.57 29.07 18.94
C GLN A 299 -0.02 27.73 19.41
N PRO A 300 0.07 27.40 20.71
CA PRO A 300 -0.42 26.14 21.23
C PRO A 300 -1.93 25.94 20.95
N GLY A 301 -2.30 24.76 20.45
CA GLY A 301 -3.67 24.42 20.10
C GLY A 301 -4.03 23.00 20.50
N ASP A 302 -5.18 22.52 20.03
CA ASP A 302 -5.50 21.09 20.12
C ASP A 302 -4.57 20.29 19.16
N PRO A 303 -3.76 19.34 19.67
CA PRO A 303 -2.77 18.63 18.85
C PRO A 303 -3.36 17.85 17.68
N GLU A 304 -4.55 17.26 17.84
CA GLU A 304 -5.22 16.53 16.76
C GLU A 304 -5.68 17.49 15.66
N THR A 305 -6.28 18.63 16.06
CA THR A 305 -6.70 19.68 15.13
C THR A 305 -5.50 20.22 14.35
N LEU A 306 -4.38 20.50 15.03
CA LEU A 306 -3.16 20.99 14.39
C LEU A 306 -2.54 19.95 13.45
N TYR A 307 -2.52 18.67 13.84
CA TYR A 307 -2.12 17.59 12.95
C TYR A 307 -3.02 17.54 11.71
N ARG A 308 -4.34 17.56 11.88
CA ARG A 308 -5.30 17.53 10.77
C ARG A 308 -5.11 18.68 9.79
N GLN A 309 -4.83 19.89 10.28
CA GLN A 309 -4.54 21.03 9.41
C GLN A 309 -3.34 20.77 8.48
N THR A 310 -2.32 20.03 8.94
CA THR A 310 -1.21 19.63 8.07
C THR A 310 -1.67 18.66 6.98
N ILE A 311 -2.52 17.68 7.31
CA ILE A 311 -3.03 16.71 6.35
C ILE A 311 -4.00 17.36 5.35
N GLU A 312 -4.86 18.27 5.81
CA GLU A 312 -5.74 19.09 4.96
C GLU A 312 -4.93 19.90 3.94
N LEU A 313 -3.84 20.53 4.40
CA LEU A 313 -2.94 21.27 3.53
C LEU A 313 -2.26 20.35 2.51
N ILE A 314 -1.74 19.21 2.93
CA ILE A 314 -1.14 18.21 2.04
C ILE A 314 -2.17 17.81 0.99
N ARG A 315 -3.36 17.37 1.43
CA ARG A 315 -4.46 16.94 0.55
C ARG A 315 -4.85 18.00 -0.47
N LYS A 316 -5.01 19.25 -0.03
CA LYS A 316 -5.32 20.39 -0.91
C LYS A 316 -4.21 20.64 -1.92
N THR A 317 -2.95 20.58 -1.49
CA THR A 317 -1.78 20.88 -2.33
C THR A 317 -1.58 19.84 -3.44
N ILE A 318 -1.70 18.56 -3.11
CA ILE A 318 -1.55 17.49 -4.10
C ILE A 318 -2.81 17.29 -4.96
N GLY A 319 -3.94 17.93 -4.61
CA GLY A 319 -5.21 17.87 -5.35
C GLY A 319 -5.96 16.53 -5.18
N PRO A 320 -7.23 16.43 -5.60
CA PRO A 320 -8.08 15.26 -5.33
C PRO A 320 -7.68 14.00 -6.11
N ASN A 321 -7.04 14.16 -7.28
CA ASN A 321 -6.71 13.06 -8.21
C ASN A 321 -5.46 12.27 -7.84
N ARG A 322 -4.94 12.42 -6.61
CA ARG A 322 -3.72 11.76 -6.14
C ARG A 322 -3.99 10.96 -4.88
N TYR A 323 -3.46 9.76 -4.81
CA TYR A 323 -3.71 8.88 -3.66
C TYR A 323 -2.85 9.31 -2.47
N LEU A 324 -3.42 9.40 -1.28
CA LEU A 324 -2.71 9.71 -0.03
C LEU A 324 -2.88 8.57 0.97
N LEU A 325 -1.77 7.91 1.29
CA LEU A 325 -1.67 6.82 2.26
C LEU A 325 -0.96 7.30 3.53
N GLY A 326 -1.60 7.17 4.70
CA GLY A 326 -0.92 7.27 5.99
C GLY A 326 -0.16 5.98 6.33
N CYS A 327 1.02 6.09 6.94
CA CYS A 327 1.88 4.94 7.27
C CYS A 327 2.41 4.95 8.71
N TRP A 328 2.86 3.76 9.15
CA TRP A 328 3.27 3.35 10.49
C TRP A 328 2.11 3.32 11.50
N GLY A 329 1.19 2.37 11.35
CA GLY A 329 0.00 2.24 12.21
C GLY A 329 -1.17 3.13 11.78
N ILE A 330 -2.17 3.29 12.66
CA ILE A 330 -3.45 3.92 12.31
C ILE A 330 -3.61 5.32 12.92
N PRO A 331 -3.40 6.40 12.15
CA PRO A 331 -3.74 7.75 12.54
C PRO A 331 -5.22 8.02 12.25
N LEU A 332 -6.13 7.66 13.17
CA LEU A 332 -7.58 7.88 12.99
C LEU A 332 -7.93 9.34 12.71
N GLU A 333 -7.09 10.26 13.16
CA GLU A 333 -7.15 11.70 12.89
C GLU A 333 -7.05 12.03 11.40
N GLY A 334 -6.50 11.15 10.55
CA GLY A 334 -6.41 11.31 9.10
C GLY A 334 -7.68 10.97 8.32
N MET A 335 -8.73 10.45 8.97
CA MET A 335 -9.97 10.08 8.29
C MET A 335 -10.66 11.27 7.61
N GLY A 336 -11.26 10.99 6.44
CA GLY A 336 -11.84 11.98 5.54
C GLY A 336 -10.82 12.79 4.73
N LEU A 337 -9.52 12.63 5.00
CA LEU A 337 -8.44 13.37 4.32
C LEU A 337 -7.48 12.43 3.58
N MET A 338 -7.16 11.29 4.17
CA MET A 338 -6.36 10.23 3.56
C MET A 338 -7.26 9.23 2.84
N ASN A 339 -6.79 8.70 1.71
CA ASN A 339 -7.51 7.66 0.96
C ASN A 339 -7.36 6.27 1.61
N GLY A 340 -6.26 6.06 2.33
CA GLY A 340 -5.99 4.83 3.05
C GLY A 340 -5.00 5.02 4.18
N SER A 341 -4.84 3.97 4.98
CA SER A 341 -3.78 3.89 6.00
C SER A 341 -3.23 2.48 6.11
N ARG A 342 -1.92 2.37 6.32
CA ARG A 342 -1.32 1.14 6.86
C ARG A 342 -1.99 0.80 8.19
N THR A 343 -2.26 -0.48 8.43
CA THR A 343 -3.00 -0.95 9.61
C THR A 343 -2.19 -1.83 10.54
N GLY A 344 -0.87 -1.88 10.36
CA GLY A 344 0.03 -2.68 11.19
C GLY A 344 1.48 -2.23 11.10
N GLY A 345 2.36 -3.06 11.63
CA GLY A 345 3.80 -2.89 11.53
C GLY A 345 4.36 -3.32 10.17
N ASP A 346 5.68 -3.26 10.06
CA ASP A 346 6.40 -3.73 8.88
C ASP A 346 6.50 -5.26 8.86
N ILE A 347 6.33 -5.82 7.67
CA ILE A 347 6.45 -7.25 7.42
C ILE A 347 7.89 -7.65 7.08
N VAL A 348 8.13 -8.96 7.01
CA VAL A 348 9.39 -9.57 6.55
C VAL A 348 9.09 -10.74 5.61
N PRO A 349 10.02 -11.18 4.73
CA PRO A 349 9.84 -12.32 3.81
C PRO A 349 9.85 -13.69 4.53
N ALA A 350 9.02 -13.84 5.56
CA ALA A 350 8.88 -15.03 6.38
C ALA A 350 7.43 -15.17 6.87
N TRP A 351 7.11 -16.32 7.48
CA TRP A 351 5.76 -16.58 8.01
C TRP A 351 5.37 -15.61 9.12
N GLU A 352 6.33 -15.20 9.94
CA GLU A 352 6.12 -14.21 11.00
C GLU A 352 5.70 -12.86 10.41
N GLY A 353 6.27 -12.48 9.26
CA GLY A 353 5.85 -11.30 8.50
C GLY A 353 4.42 -11.43 7.97
N PHE A 354 4.03 -12.61 7.48
CA PHE A 354 2.65 -12.88 7.06
C PHE A 354 1.68 -12.69 8.24
N MET A 355 2.04 -13.18 9.42
CA MET A 355 1.20 -13.03 10.61
C MET A 355 1.05 -11.57 11.06
N VAL A 356 2.05 -10.70 10.81
CA VAL A 356 1.90 -9.25 11.00
C VAL A 356 0.83 -8.68 10.08
N ALA A 357 0.80 -9.07 8.80
CA ALA A 357 -0.24 -8.66 7.86
C ALA A 357 -1.63 -9.18 8.28
N VAL A 358 -1.73 -10.45 8.71
CA VAL A 358 -2.98 -11.03 9.23
C VAL A 358 -3.49 -10.24 10.44
N GLU A 359 -2.62 -9.88 11.38
CA GLU A 359 -2.98 -9.08 12.54
C GLU A 359 -3.45 -7.68 12.14
N ALA A 360 -2.76 -7.04 11.19
CA ALA A 360 -3.10 -5.73 10.65
C ALA A 360 -4.47 -5.72 9.96
N THR A 361 -4.79 -6.76 9.18
CA THR A 361 -6.12 -6.98 8.63
C THR A 361 -7.12 -7.11 9.76
N ARG A 362 -6.98 -8.16 10.58
CA ARG A 362 -7.94 -8.59 11.59
C ARG A 362 -8.36 -7.48 12.56
N LYS A 363 -7.41 -6.68 13.02
CA LYS A 363 -7.66 -5.64 14.05
C LYS A 363 -8.45 -4.45 13.53
N TYR A 364 -8.34 -4.14 12.24
CA TYR A 364 -8.81 -2.87 11.67
C TYR A 364 -9.68 -3.03 10.43
N TYR A 365 -9.98 -4.25 10.02
CA TYR A 365 -10.74 -4.54 8.81
C TYR A 365 -12.14 -3.90 8.79
N PHE A 366 -12.75 -3.68 9.96
CA PHE A 366 -14.02 -2.96 10.07
C PHE A 366 -13.97 -1.53 9.48
N LEU A 367 -12.78 -0.93 9.32
CA LEU A 367 -12.60 0.38 8.68
C LEU A 367 -12.49 0.28 7.15
N HIS A 368 -12.11 -0.89 6.63
CA HIS A 368 -11.73 -1.09 5.25
C HIS A 368 -12.91 -0.87 4.30
N ASN A 369 -12.69 -0.04 3.27
CA ASN A 369 -13.66 0.26 2.23
C ASN A 369 -15.01 0.79 2.79
N ILE A 370 -14.94 1.42 3.97
CA ILE A 370 -16.05 2.12 4.63
C ILE A 370 -15.58 3.52 5.03
N ALA A 371 -14.53 3.62 5.83
CA ALA A 371 -13.95 4.90 6.26
C ALA A 371 -12.76 5.33 5.39
N TRP A 372 -11.96 4.34 4.96
CA TRP A 372 -10.83 4.48 4.05
C TRP A 372 -10.38 3.10 3.55
N TYR A 373 -9.36 3.01 2.71
CA TYR A 373 -8.75 1.73 2.37
C TYR A 373 -7.67 1.33 3.40
N CYS A 374 -7.91 0.23 4.10
CA CYS A 374 -6.88 -0.38 4.96
C CYS A 374 -5.78 -1.06 4.13
N ASP A 375 -4.53 -0.82 4.52
CA ASP A 375 -3.33 -1.42 3.94
C ASP A 375 -2.65 -2.33 4.98
N PRO A 376 -2.73 -3.68 4.85
CA PRO A 376 -2.11 -4.62 5.77
C PRO A 376 -0.61 -4.80 5.50
N ASP A 377 -0.01 -3.88 4.74
CA ASP A 377 1.31 -3.93 4.14
C ASP A 377 1.36 -4.73 2.83
N VAL A 378 2.53 -4.72 2.20
CA VAL A 378 2.78 -5.35 0.90
C VAL A 378 2.67 -6.88 0.97
N MET A 379 2.37 -7.48 -0.18
CA MET A 379 2.55 -8.88 -0.46
C MET A 379 4.00 -9.18 -0.85
N LEU A 380 4.53 -10.30 -0.36
CA LEU A 380 5.80 -10.88 -0.80
C LEU A 380 5.58 -12.26 -1.38
N VAL A 381 6.14 -12.53 -2.56
CA VAL A 381 6.01 -13.83 -3.24
C VAL A 381 7.36 -14.48 -3.57
N ARG A 382 8.47 -13.75 -3.42
CA ARG A 382 9.84 -14.26 -3.64
C ARG A 382 10.28 -15.32 -2.65
N TYR A 383 11.36 -16.02 -2.99
CA TYR A 383 12.13 -16.85 -2.07
C TYR A 383 12.73 -16.02 -0.91
N PRO A 384 12.83 -16.58 0.32
CA PRO A 384 12.73 -18.00 0.66
C PRO A 384 11.30 -18.52 0.96
N LEU A 385 10.25 -17.73 0.72
CA LEU A 385 8.88 -18.20 0.94
C LEU A 385 8.59 -19.45 0.11
N THR A 386 8.03 -20.47 0.76
CA THR A 386 7.47 -21.61 0.03
C THR A 386 6.32 -21.14 -0.87
N LEU A 387 5.95 -21.96 -1.85
CA LEU A 387 4.83 -21.64 -2.73
C LEU A 387 3.51 -21.47 -1.95
N ASN A 388 3.30 -22.27 -0.91
CA ASN A 388 2.10 -22.18 -0.07
C ASN A 388 2.09 -20.91 0.79
N MET A 389 3.24 -20.44 1.28
CA MET A 389 3.33 -19.18 2.00
C MET A 389 3.01 -17.98 1.10
N ALA A 390 3.55 -17.96 -0.13
CA ALA A 390 3.21 -16.92 -1.10
C ALA A 390 1.72 -16.93 -1.48
N ARG A 391 1.14 -18.14 -1.67
CA ARG A 391 -0.31 -18.28 -1.90
C ARG A 391 -1.13 -17.79 -0.70
N ALA A 392 -0.73 -18.10 0.53
CA ALA A 392 -1.43 -17.63 1.72
C ALA A 392 -1.45 -16.09 1.80
N TRP A 393 -0.33 -15.43 1.48
CA TRP A 393 -0.24 -13.98 1.43
C TRP A 393 -1.14 -13.37 0.37
N ALA A 394 -1.12 -13.92 -0.84
CA ALA A 394 -1.98 -13.48 -1.94
C ALA A 394 -3.46 -13.68 -1.62
N THR A 395 -3.81 -14.81 -0.99
CA THR A 395 -5.16 -15.11 -0.54
C THR A 395 -5.65 -14.11 0.51
N LEU A 396 -4.80 -13.71 1.47
CA LEU A 396 -5.18 -12.71 2.48
C LEU A 396 -5.65 -11.40 1.82
N GLN A 397 -4.84 -10.81 0.94
CA GLN A 397 -5.18 -9.54 0.30
C GLN A 397 -6.26 -9.70 -0.79
N GLY A 398 -6.23 -10.79 -1.54
CA GLY A 398 -7.25 -11.08 -2.57
C GLY A 398 -8.64 -11.32 -2.00
N LEU A 399 -8.76 -12.00 -0.85
CA LEU A 399 -10.06 -12.25 -0.19
C LEU A 399 -10.60 -11.04 0.56
N THR A 400 -9.74 -10.13 1.00
CA THR A 400 -10.13 -8.96 1.81
C THR A 400 -10.37 -7.72 0.96
N GLY A 401 -9.87 -7.69 -0.28
CA GLY A 401 -9.92 -6.50 -1.11
C GLY A 401 -9.13 -5.32 -0.52
N GLN A 402 -8.18 -5.56 0.38
CA GLN A 402 -7.32 -4.49 0.92
C GLN A 402 -6.32 -3.96 -0.11
N ALA A 403 -5.56 -2.90 0.24
CA ALA A 403 -4.47 -2.43 -0.60
C ALA A 403 -3.59 -3.61 -1.04
N LEU A 404 -3.28 -3.68 -2.34
CA LEU A 404 -2.66 -4.85 -2.97
C LEU A 404 -1.36 -4.40 -3.65
N MET A 405 -0.35 -4.14 -2.82
CA MET A 405 0.98 -3.73 -3.27
C MET A 405 1.93 -4.93 -3.13
N VAL A 406 2.78 -5.22 -4.12
CA VAL A 406 3.84 -6.25 -4.01
C VAL A 406 5.21 -5.59 -3.84
N SER A 407 6.16 -6.24 -3.16
CA SER A 407 7.49 -5.65 -2.91
C SER A 407 8.65 -6.65 -3.09
N ASP A 408 8.87 -7.03 -4.33
CA ASP A 408 9.93 -7.94 -4.77
C ASP A 408 10.76 -7.32 -5.91
N ARG A 409 11.89 -7.95 -6.26
CA ARG A 409 12.58 -7.68 -7.53
C ARG A 409 11.85 -8.44 -8.63
N MET A 410 10.95 -7.73 -9.32
CA MET A 410 9.88 -8.35 -10.09
C MET A 410 10.38 -9.20 -11.26
N TYR A 411 11.43 -8.73 -11.93
CA TYR A 411 12.01 -9.41 -13.08
C TYR A 411 12.89 -10.64 -12.71
N ASP A 412 13.09 -10.90 -11.42
CA ASP A 412 13.74 -12.12 -10.91
C ASP A 412 12.69 -13.20 -10.51
N LEU A 413 11.39 -12.86 -10.49
CA LEU A 413 10.35 -13.79 -10.04
C LEU A 413 10.14 -14.92 -11.06
N PRO A 414 10.12 -16.19 -10.62
CA PRO A 414 9.74 -17.28 -11.49
C PRO A 414 8.24 -17.23 -11.80
N GLU A 415 7.87 -17.84 -12.92
CA GLU A 415 6.52 -17.78 -13.48
C GLU A 415 5.42 -18.26 -12.51
N ASP A 416 5.72 -19.24 -11.65
CA ASP A 416 4.79 -19.72 -10.63
C ASP A 416 4.43 -18.65 -9.59
N ARG A 417 5.35 -17.71 -9.30
CA ARG A 417 5.11 -16.55 -8.43
C ARG A 417 4.39 -15.44 -9.18
N VAL A 418 4.74 -15.19 -10.43
CA VAL A 418 4.06 -14.20 -11.28
C VAL A 418 2.59 -14.58 -11.47
N GLU A 419 2.29 -15.86 -11.66
CA GLU A 419 0.93 -16.36 -11.81
C GLU A 419 0.09 -16.20 -10.53
N ILE A 420 0.70 -16.22 -9.34
CA ILE A 420 -0.01 -15.87 -8.09
C ILE A 420 -0.50 -14.41 -8.18
N LEU A 421 0.38 -13.50 -8.58
CA LEU A 421 0.07 -12.07 -8.69
C LEU A 421 -1.07 -11.82 -9.69
N ARG A 422 -1.00 -12.42 -10.89
CA ARG A 422 -2.02 -12.27 -11.93
C ARG A 422 -3.43 -12.71 -11.48
N ARG A 423 -3.52 -13.63 -10.52
CA ARG A 423 -4.81 -14.12 -10.00
C ARG A 423 -5.45 -13.22 -8.94
N VAL A 424 -4.68 -12.34 -8.31
CA VAL A 424 -5.18 -11.49 -7.22
C VAL A 424 -5.20 -10.00 -7.57
N TYR A 425 -4.49 -9.58 -8.62
CA TYR A 425 -4.64 -8.23 -9.17
C TYR A 425 -5.92 -8.10 -10.02
N PRO A 426 -6.64 -6.97 -9.94
CA PRO A 426 -6.48 -5.87 -8.98
C PRO A 426 -7.18 -6.18 -7.65
N ALA A 427 -6.98 -5.33 -6.64
CA ALA A 427 -7.85 -5.31 -5.47
C ALA A 427 -9.32 -5.14 -5.90
N VAL A 428 -10.23 -5.81 -5.20
CA VAL A 428 -11.67 -5.84 -5.51
C VAL A 428 -12.49 -5.13 -4.43
N ASP A 429 -13.72 -4.74 -4.77
CA ASP A 429 -14.61 -3.92 -3.93
C ASP A 429 -15.27 -4.71 -2.78
N ILE A 430 -14.45 -5.41 -2.00
CA ILE A 430 -14.87 -6.21 -0.84
C ILE A 430 -15.01 -5.29 0.38
N ARG A 431 -15.95 -5.62 1.27
CA ARG A 431 -16.22 -4.88 2.51
C ARG A 431 -16.34 -5.83 3.70
N PRO A 432 -16.12 -5.35 4.94
CA PRO A 432 -16.49 -6.09 6.12
C PRO A 432 -18.01 -6.17 6.27
N LEU A 433 -18.52 -7.34 6.66
CA LEU A 433 -19.82 -7.43 7.33
C LEU A 433 -19.66 -7.05 8.81
N ASP A 434 -18.54 -7.44 9.42
CA ASP A 434 -18.24 -7.20 10.83
C ASP A 434 -17.76 -5.76 11.04
N LEU A 435 -18.61 -4.90 11.61
CA LEU A 435 -18.31 -3.47 11.83
C LEU A 435 -17.71 -3.17 13.20
N PHE A 436 -17.00 -4.13 13.79
CA PHE A 436 -16.39 -4.01 15.11
C PHE A 436 -14.94 -4.52 15.09
N PRO A 437 -14.05 -3.95 15.92
CA PRO A 437 -12.70 -4.47 16.06
C PRO A 437 -12.74 -5.87 16.69
N SER A 438 -11.81 -6.73 16.27
CA SER A 438 -11.56 -7.99 16.95
C SER A 438 -10.17 -7.99 17.55
N ASN A 439 -9.99 -8.64 18.71
CA ASN A 439 -8.69 -9.03 19.28
C ASN A 439 -8.46 -10.55 19.22
N HIS A 440 -9.41 -11.29 18.63
CA HIS A 440 -9.38 -12.75 18.50
C HIS A 440 -8.93 -13.16 17.10
N TYR A 441 -8.10 -14.20 16.98
CA TYR A 441 -7.67 -14.77 15.71
C TYR A 441 -8.81 -15.52 15.01
N LYS A 442 -9.31 -14.91 13.94
CA LYS A 442 -10.36 -15.45 13.09
C LYS A 442 -9.77 -16.52 12.17
N LYS A 443 -10.27 -17.76 12.28
CA LYS A 443 -9.79 -18.91 11.48
C LYS A 443 -10.70 -19.22 10.30
N ILE A 444 -11.94 -18.75 10.34
CA ILE A 444 -12.95 -19.00 9.31
C ILE A 444 -13.25 -17.67 8.62
N TRP A 445 -12.90 -17.59 7.34
CA TRP A 445 -13.04 -16.40 6.52
C TRP A 445 -14.10 -16.68 5.46
N ASP A 446 -15.22 -15.97 5.56
CA ASP A 446 -16.40 -16.23 4.76
C ASP A 446 -16.72 -15.01 3.90
N LEU A 447 -16.44 -15.09 2.61
CA LEU A 447 -16.75 -14.05 1.63
C LEU A 447 -18.10 -14.37 0.97
N LYS A 448 -19.11 -13.57 1.28
CA LYS A 448 -20.42 -13.61 0.61
C LYS A 448 -20.34 -12.84 -0.69
N ILE A 449 -20.81 -13.45 -1.78
CA ILE A 449 -20.67 -12.87 -3.11
C ILE A 449 -22.07 -12.74 -3.71
N ASN A 450 -22.45 -11.53 -4.11
CA ASN A 450 -23.52 -11.29 -5.06
C ASN A 450 -23.02 -10.30 -6.12
N HIS A 451 -22.22 -10.80 -7.06
CA HIS A 451 -21.47 -9.98 -8.00
C HIS A 451 -21.38 -10.65 -9.37
N LEU A 452 -21.53 -9.87 -10.44
CA LEU A 452 -21.48 -10.33 -11.83
C LEU A 452 -22.35 -11.57 -12.12
N GLY A 453 -23.55 -11.62 -11.53
CA GLY A 453 -24.49 -12.73 -11.72
C GLY A 453 -24.10 -14.01 -10.98
N ARG A 454 -23.12 -13.96 -10.07
CA ARG A 454 -22.76 -15.06 -9.19
C ARG A 454 -23.22 -14.78 -7.77
N GLN A 455 -23.82 -15.81 -7.16
CA GLN A 455 -24.32 -15.77 -5.79
C GLN A 455 -23.76 -16.96 -5.01
N TYR A 456 -22.98 -16.68 -3.95
CA TYR A 456 -22.33 -17.68 -3.08
C TYR A 456 -22.39 -17.29 -1.60
#